data_AF-A0A948IX82-F1
#
_entry.id   AF-A0A948IX82-F1
#
_cell.length_a   1.000
_cell.length_b   1.000
_cell.length_c   1.000
_cell.angle_alpha   90.00
_cell.angle_beta   90.00
_cell.angle_gamma   90.00
#
_symmetry.space_group_name_H-M   'P 1'
#
loop_
_entity.id
_entity.type
_entity.pdbx_description
1 polymer ?
#
loop_
_entity_poly.entity_id
_entity_poly.type
_entity_poly.pdbx_seq_one_letter_code
_entity_poly.pdbx_strand_id
1 'polypeptide(L)'
;MTSITKKISSQAAVLGLMAVLLLGNAGVANAQGATTFTRDLTVNSSGADVTALQTWLIGKGFSIPAGATGFFGPQTKAALAVYQAANGISPAAGYFGPLTRTKVNGDVTVPTTPTTPNDGGSTSTGDLKGGEATLKSFDLRREDSSGSEGEANVAVMTAEFKVTGGDARVERLDLVVTADNGSLEAKPWKYFDRAIILVDGKEIAKKSVSSKNAWDKISGNTYRLSLSGLKQIIRENNTAKITVAFDIGDGIDADDLDQTFTLKIEDRGIRAVDSVGIQQYIGNTSDSVTFGFDAAKNGDISIRTNSDNPRATILVSDESRESGSYEVFIFDLKNKDDVDAIITDLTIDVTGMNSGVTASSVIRNATLKAGRDSFKGRVTSSALVFDDMELEVDGDKTTTVKLVVTLARNATSTPIIFSLSDTNVDAEGVDSGDNAAVSGSVESKAHTIAFAGVDVEAVSAAQAVFTPGGDASSTYGSYTIKFKITGLEEDAYIASTTGSTGTVGVTYEIGGNEYTGTTSAVLSSSARTQNGYYLVRDGSSETFTLTVTLDPETAGAFDVRLVSVRFNDDSSFSGSTLFTVGQNDSGFRTDPIYIAN
;
A
#
# COMPACT_ATOMS: atom_id res chain seq x y z
N MET A 1 31.75 -95.58 -40.91
CA MET A 1 33.10 -96.15 -41.11
C MET A 1 34.03 -95.38 -40.19
N THR A 2 34.67 -96.04 -39.21
CA THR A 2 36.06 -96.56 -39.33
C THR A 2 37.04 -95.37 -39.48
N SER A 3 37.59 -94.74 -38.44
CA SER A 3 38.19 -95.21 -37.15
C SER A 3 39.59 -95.81 -37.30
N ILE A 4 40.50 -95.51 -36.35
CA ILE A 4 41.85 -96.10 -36.12
C ILE A 4 42.90 -95.74 -37.20
N THR A 5 44.09 -95.19 -36.94
CA THR A 5 44.80 -94.67 -35.71
C THR A 5 45.75 -93.49 -36.16
N LYS A 6 46.90 -93.05 -35.58
CA LYS A 6 47.89 -93.57 -34.60
C LYS A 6 48.77 -92.46 -33.98
N LYS A 7 49.57 -92.86 -32.98
CA LYS A 7 50.54 -92.05 -32.18
C LYS A 7 51.62 -91.30 -32.99
N ILE A 8 51.94 -90.04 -32.62
CA ILE A 8 53.18 -89.59 -31.92
C ILE A 8 53.16 -88.05 -31.68
N SER A 9 54.07 -87.55 -30.83
CA SER A 9 54.17 -86.17 -30.28
C SER A 9 54.90 -85.16 -31.18
N SER A 10 54.97 -83.89 -30.71
CA SER A 10 55.80 -82.74 -31.20
C SER A 10 55.47 -82.24 -32.62
N GLN A 11 54.90 -81.03 -32.78
CA GLN A 11 55.51 -79.67 -32.74
C GLN A 11 56.26 -79.25 -34.02
N ALA A 12 56.07 -77.98 -34.41
CA ALA A 12 56.65 -77.26 -35.56
C ALA A 12 56.22 -77.78 -36.97
N ALA A 13 56.20 -76.98 -38.04
CA ALA A 13 56.48 -75.54 -38.22
C ALA A 13 55.51 -74.93 -39.28
N VAL A 14 54.89 -73.76 -39.05
CA VAL A 14 55.32 -72.37 -39.41
C VAL A 14 55.04 -71.93 -40.86
N LEU A 15 54.31 -70.81 -41.01
CA LEU A 15 54.47 -69.65 -41.94
C LEU A 15 53.14 -68.83 -41.91
N GLY A 16 53.06 -67.50 -41.81
CA GLY A 16 54.01 -66.41 -41.49
C GLY A 16 53.28 -65.31 -40.67
N LEU A 17 53.95 -64.41 -39.93
CA LEU A 17 54.45 -63.07 -40.37
C LEU A 17 53.37 -62.19 -41.05
N MET A 18 53.07 -60.93 -40.68
CA MET A 18 53.39 -60.02 -39.53
C MET A 18 52.17 -59.06 -39.40
N ALA A 19 51.95 -58.20 -38.39
CA ALA A 19 52.83 -57.52 -37.41
C ALA A 19 52.15 -57.53 -36.00
N VAL A 20 52.83 -57.76 -34.86
CA VAL A 20 53.98 -57.06 -34.23
C VAL A 20 53.51 -55.73 -33.60
N LEU A 21 53.62 -55.47 -32.28
CA LEU A 21 54.17 -56.21 -31.11
C LEU A 21 53.36 -55.71 -29.86
N LEU A 22 52.82 -56.56 -28.96
CA LEU A 22 53.42 -57.01 -27.68
C LEU A 22 53.60 -55.89 -26.60
N LEU A 23 53.56 -56.14 -25.28
CA LEU A 23 53.47 -57.36 -24.45
C LEU A 23 52.29 -57.25 -23.44
N GLY A 24 51.83 -58.31 -22.76
CA GLY A 24 52.23 -59.72 -22.87
C GLY A 24 52.26 -60.50 -21.54
N ASN A 25 51.07 -60.86 -21.04
CA ASN A 25 50.77 -62.00 -20.15
C ASN A 25 51.22 -62.09 -18.67
N ALA A 26 50.35 -62.81 -17.95
CA ALA A 26 50.60 -63.69 -16.80
C ALA A 26 50.86 -63.08 -15.40
N GLY A 27 49.77 -62.82 -14.68
CA GLY A 27 49.73 -62.81 -13.21
C GLY A 27 48.33 -63.18 -12.71
N VAL A 28 48.18 -64.32 -12.03
CA VAL A 28 46.89 -64.72 -11.43
C VAL A 28 46.75 -64.11 -10.03
N ALA A 29 45.79 -63.22 -9.84
CA ALA A 29 45.43 -62.68 -8.54
C ALA A 29 43.92 -62.46 -8.45
N ASN A 30 43.29 -63.03 -7.41
CA ASN A 30 41.86 -62.87 -7.14
C ASN A 30 41.62 -61.52 -6.46
N ALA A 31 41.11 -60.53 -7.21
CA ALA A 31 40.81 -59.20 -6.70
C ALA A 31 39.30 -58.92 -6.81
N GLN A 32 38.54 -59.31 -5.78
CA GLN A 32 37.15 -58.87 -5.63
C GLN A 32 37.16 -57.38 -5.23
N GLY A 33 37.11 -56.50 -6.23
CA GLY A 33 36.88 -55.07 -5.99
C GLY A 33 35.52 -54.87 -5.33
N ALA A 34 35.47 -54.05 -4.27
CA ALA A 34 34.24 -53.75 -3.55
C ALA A 34 33.26 -53.02 -4.49
N THR A 35 32.26 -53.73 -5.00
CA THR A 35 31.24 -53.17 -5.89
C THR A 35 30.27 -52.30 -5.09
N THR A 36 30.59 -51.02 -4.92
CA THR A 36 29.62 -50.02 -4.46
C THR A 36 28.45 -50.00 -5.44
N PHE A 37 27.29 -50.45 -5.00
CA PHE A 37 26.08 -50.34 -5.80
C PHE A 37 25.68 -48.86 -5.86
N THR A 38 25.34 -48.36 -7.05
CA THR A 38 24.93 -46.96 -7.28
C THR A 38 23.50 -46.84 -7.82
N ARG A 39 22.98 -47.89 -8.45
CA ARG A 39 21.67 -47.96 -9.10
C ARG A 39 20.59 -48.60 -8.19
N ASP A 40 19.33 -48.20 -8.40
CA ASP A 40 18.15 -48.90 -7.87
C ASP A 40 17.86 -50.17 -8.69
N LEU A 41 17.71 -51.33 -8.05
CA LEU A 41 17.45 -52.61 -8.74
C LEU A 41 16.09 -53.20 -8.37
N THR A 42 15.37 -53.70 -9.37
CA THR A 42 14.01 -54.25 -9.24
C THR A 42 13.78 -55.38 -10.24
N VAL A 43 12.62 -56.04 -10.17
CA VAL A 43 12.24 -57.11 -11.12
C VAL A 43 12.40 -56.65 -12.57
N ASN A 44 12.94 -57.54 -13.41
CA ASN A 44 13.35 -57.29 -14.80
C ASN A 44 14.61 -56.43 -14.99
N SER A 45 15.26 -55.95 -13.92
CA SER A 45 16.60 -55.38 -14.04
C SER A 45 17.60 -56.44 -14.48
N SER A 46 18.55 -56.08 -15.33
CA SER A 46 19.73 -56.90 -15.64
C SER A 46 21.01 -56.08 -15.55
N GLY A 47 22.16 -56.75 -15.43
CA GLY A 47 23.48 -56.10 -15.41
C GLY A 47 24.53 -56.78 -14.52
N ALA A 48 25.76 -56.27 -14.59
CA ALA A 48 26.87 -56.71 -13.73
C ALA A 48 26.63 -56.38 -12.25
N ASP A 49 25.91 -55.30 -11.97
CA ASP A 49 25.44 -54.90 -10.64
C ASP A 49 24.32 -55.81 -10.11
N VAL A 50 23.41 -56.27 -10.96
CA VAL A 50 22.45 -57.34 -10.61
C VAL A 50 23.20 -58.63 -10.28
N THR A 51 24.22 -58.98 -11.07
CA THR A 51 25.09 -60.14 -10.80
C THR A 51 25.78 -60.00 -9.45
N ALA A 52 26.41 -58.85 -9.18
CA ALA A 52 27.08 -58.57 -7.91
C ALA A 52 26.12 -58.61 -6.71
N LEU A 53 24.89 -58.08 -6.84
CA LEU A 53 23.89 -58.16 -5.78
C LEU A 53 23.46 -59.61 -5.51
N GLN A 54 23.28 -60.42 -6.56
CA GLN A 54 22.96 -61.84 -6.41
C GLN A 54 24.12 -62.60 -5.73
N THR A 55 25.36 -62.39 -6.16
CA THR A 55 26.56 -62.97 -5.51
C THR A 55 26.67 -62.54 -4.05
N TRP A 56 26.40 -61.27 -3.74
CA TRP A 56 26.44 -60.74 -2.37
C TRP A 56 25.35 -61.34 -1.48
N LEU A 57 24.11 -61.44 -1.97
CA LEU A 57 22.99 -62.07 -1.25
C LEU A 57 23.29 -63.53 -0.94
N ILE A 58 23.76 -64.29 -1.94
CA ILE A 58 24.18 -65.70 -1.76
C ILE A 58 25.32 -65.79 -0.73
N GLY A 59 26.32 -64.91 -0.82
CA GLY A 59 27.46 -64.85 0.12
C GLY A 59 27.07 -64.49 1.56
N LYS A 60 25.96 -63.75 1.75
CA LYS A 60 25.36 -63.45 3.07
C LYS A 60 24.31 -64.49 3.51
N GLY A 61 24.16 -65.60 2.76
CA GLY A 61 23.28 -66.73 3.10
C GLY A 61 21.86 -66.68 2.52
N PHE A 62 21.49 -65.64 1.77
CA PHE A 62 20.17 -65.49 1.16
C PHE A 62 20.14 -66.23 -0.18
N SER A 63 19.64 -67.47 -0.15
CA SER A 63 19.69 -68.41 -1.28
C SER A 63 18.92 -67.92 -2.50
N ILE A 64 19.58 -67.97 -3.67
CA ILE A 64 18.99 -67.76 -4.99
C ILE A 64 19.28 -69.04 -5.80
N PRO A 65 18.32 -69.97 -5.96
CA PRO A 65 18.56 -71.27 -6.59
C PRO A 65 19.11 -71.23 -8.02
N ALA A 66 18.77 -70.20 -8.80
CA ALA A 66 19.32 -69.97 -10.14
C ALA A 66 20.76 -69.42 -10.17
N GLY A 67 21.33 -69.07 -9.01
CA GLY A 67 22.63 -68.42 -8.89
C GLY A 67 22.63 -66.95 -9.31
N ALA A 68 23.83 -66.38 -9.51
CA ALA A 68 24.03 -65.02 -9.99
C ALA A 68 23.92 -64.96 -11.52
N THR A 69 22.69 -64.94 -12.04
CA THR A 69 22.37 -64.94 -13.47
C THR A 69 22.55 -63.59 -14.15
N GLY A 70 22.70 -62.51 -13.39
CA GLY A 70 22.67 -61.13 -13.91
C GLY A 70 21.28 -60.64 -14.31
N PHE A 71 20.21 -61.39 -14.03
CA PHE A 71 18.82 -60.99 -14.23
C PHE A 71 18.01 -61.06 -12.93
N PHE A 72 17.39 -59.95 -12.53
CA PHE A 72 16.63 -59.78 -11.30
C PHE A 72 15.23 -60.39 -11.48
N GLY A 73 15.15 -61.70 -11.34
CA GLY A 73 13.89 -62.46 -11.36
C GLY A 73 13.19 -62.51 -9.99
N PRO A 74 12.05 -63.23 -9.90
CA PRO A 74 11.31 -63.43 -8.66
C PRO A 74 12.14 -64.02 -7.51
N GLN A 75 13.12 -64.88 -7.81
CA GLN A 75 14.03 -65.45 -6.80
C GLN A 75 14.94 -64.38 -6.16
N THR A 76 15.45 -63.43 -6.95
CA THR A 76 16.27 -62.30 -6.44
C THR A 76 15.41 -61.34 -5.62
N LYS A 77 14.16 -61.07 -6.05
CA LYS A 77 13.19 -60.30 -5.24
C LYS A 77 12.94 -60.96 -3.88
N ALA A 78 12.71 -62.27 -3.85
CA ALA A 78 12.45 -63.02 -2.62
C ALA A 78 13.66 -63.02 -1.67
N ALA A 79 14.87 -63.32 -2.18
CA ALA A 79 16.10 -63.27 -1.38
C ALA A 79 16.36 -61.87 -0.79
N LEU A 80 16.12 -60.81 -1.58
CA LEU A 80 16.29 -59.44 -1.10
C LEU A 80 15.23 -59.02 -0.08
N ALA A 81 13.97 -59.44 -0.25
CA ALA A 81 12.91 -59.20 0.74
C ALA A 81 13.24 -59.83 2.10
N VAL A 82 13.78 -61.06 2.10
CA VAL A 82 14.22 -61.74 3.33
C VAL A 82 15.43 -61.02 3.96
N TYR A 83 16.39 -60.55 3.16
CA TYR A 83 17.48 -59.70 3.66
C TYR A 83 16.97 -58.40 4.30
N GLN A 84 16.04 -57.71 3.65
CA GLN A 84 15.46 -56.45 4.14
C GLN A 84 14.74 -56.64 5.48
N ALA A 85 13.90 -57.67 5.59
CA ALA A 85 13.23 -58.03 6.83
C ALA A 85 14.23 -58.37 7.95
N ALA A 86 15.27 -59.16 7.65
CA ALA A 86 16.32 -59.52 8.60
C ALA A 86 17.20 -58.34 9.05
N ASN A 87 17.16 -57.20 8.35
CA ASN A 87 17.97 -56.00 8.63
C ASN A 87 17.10 -54.78 9.01
N GLY A 88 15.81 -54.97 9.32
CA GLY A 88 14.91 -53.90 9.76
C GLY A 88 14.53 -52.88 8.67
N ILE A 89 14.78 -53.18 7.40
CA ILE A 89 14.50 -52.29 6.28
C ILE A 89 13.03 -52.42 5.88
N SER A 90 12.25 -51.38 6.13
CA SER A 90 10.81 -51.33 5.80
C SER A 90 10.52 -50.39 4.63
N PRO A 91 9.63 -50.76 3.68
CA PRO A 91 9.00 -52.08 3.53
C PRO A 91 9.99 -53.11 2.96
N ALA A 92 9.92 -54.35 3.47
CA ALA A 92 10.71 -55.48 2.97
C ALA A 92 10.19 -56.04 1.63
N ALA A 93 10.05 -55.16 0.64
CA ALA A 93 9.33 -55.42 -0.61
C ALA A 93 10.16 -56.13 -1.70
N GLY A 94 11.44 -56.41 -1.45
CA GLY A 94 12.39 -56.97 -2.43
C GLY A 94 12.80 -55.97 -3.51
N TYR A 95 12.71 -54.67 -3.22
CA TYR A 95 13.17 -53.56 -4.07
C TYR A 95 14.50 -53.02 -3.57
N PHE A 96 15.55 -53.03 -4.39
CA PHE A 96 16.87 -52.51 -4.02
C PHE A 96 16.95 -50.99 -4.16
N GLY A 97 16.10 -50.29 -3.39
CA GLY A 97 16.06 -48.83 -3.35
C GLY A 97 17.17 -48.21 -2.49
N PRO A 98 17.18 -46.87 -2.34
CA PRO A 98 18.25 -46.14 -1.67
C PRO A 98 18.56 -46.65 -0.26
N LEU A 99 17.55 -46.91 0.57
CA LEU A 99 17.71 -47.44 1.93
C LEU A 99 18.47 -48.78 1.95
N THR A 100 18.20 -49.65 0.98
CA THR A 100 18.82 -50.98 0.88
C THR A 100 20.22 -50.89 0.30
N ARG A 101 20.44 -50.05 -0.71
CA ARG A 101 21.77 -49.74 -1.25
C ARG A 101 22.70 -49.19 -0.18
N THR A 102 22.25 -48.22 0.63
CA THR A 102 23.07 -47.63 1.71
C THR A 102 23.49 -48.69 2.72
N LYS A 103 22.57 -49.56 3.17
CA LYS A 103 22.89 -50.64 4.10
C LYS A 103 23.87 -51.67 3.50
N VAL A 104 23.61 -52.14 2.27
CA VAL A 104 24.46 -53.13 1.60
C VAL A 104 25.85 -52.59 1.28
N ASN A 105 25.98 -51.32 0.90
CA ASN A 105 27.30 -50.69 0.67
C ASN A 105 28.12 -50.57 1.96
N GLY A 106 27.49 -50.31 3.11
CA GLY A 106 28.17 -50.33 4.42
C GLY A 106 28.59 -51.75 4.86
N ASP A 107 27.75 -52.74 4.61
CA ASP A 107 27.99 -54.16 4.94
C ASP A 107 29.10 -54.83 4.08
N VAL A 108 29.84 -54.08 3.26
CA VAL A 108 30.92 -54.51 2.33
C VAL A 108 32.32 -54.01 2.74
N THR A 109 32.45 -53.05 3.64
CA THR A 109 33.76 -52.52 4.10
C THR A 109 34.35 -53.32 5.26
N VAL A 110 35.68 -53.53 5.28
CA VAL A 110 36.38 -54.46 6.20
C VAL A 110 37.14 -53.69 7.33
N PRO A 111 37.24 -54.23 8.57
CA PRO A 111 37.89 -53.55 9.71
C PRO A 111 39.44 -53.49 9.69
N THR A 112 40.00 -52.84 10.71
CA THR A 112 41.35 -52.24 10.75
C THR A 112 42.41 -52.98 11.58
N THR A 113 43.68 -52.60 11.39
CA THR A 113 44.79 -52.69 12.38
C THR A 113 45.82 -51.58 12.05
N PRO A 114 46.68 -51.11 12.99
CA PRO A 114 46.83 -49.66 13.16
C PRO A 114 48.25 -49.08 12.95
N THR A 115 48.30 -47.87 12.38
CA THR A 115 49.40 -46.90 12.52
C THR A 115 48.84 -45.48 12.71
N THR A 116 49.65 -44.58 13.26
CA THR A 116 49.25 -43.25 13.77
C THR A 116 48.97 -42.20 12.67
N PRO A 117 48.27 -41.09 12.99
CA PRO A 117 47.17 -40.63 12.13
C PRO A 117 47.50 -39.52 11.12
N ASN A 118 46.69 -39.47 10.06
CA ASN A 118 46.08 -38.21 9.62
C ASN A 118 44.66 -38.46 9.08
N ASP A 119 43.83 -37.42 9.06
CA ASP A 119 42.37 -37.46 8.80
C ASP A 119 41.99 -37.25 7.31
N GLY A 120 40.73 -37.50 6.94
CA GLY A 120 40.20 -37.17 5.60
C GLY A 120 39.09 -38.08 5.02
N GLY A 121 38.22 -38.68 5.83
CA GLY A 121 37.16 -39.59 5.36
C GLY A 121 35.93 -38.90 4.75
N SER A 122 36.02 -38.37 3.53
CA SER A 122 34.94 -37.56 2.93
C SER A 122 33.64 -38.33 2.62
N THR A 123 32.56 -37.96 3.32
CA THR A 123 31.18 -38.01 2.81
C THR A 123 30.90 -36.72 2.04
N SER A 124 30.27 -36.81 0.86
CA SER A 124 30.07 -35.64 -0.02
C SER A 124 28.93 -34.72 0.45
N THR A 125 29.22 -33.86 1.43
CA THR A 125 28.28 -32.88 1.99
C THR A 125 28.16 -31.58 1.17
N GLY A 126 28.93 -31.43 0.09
CA GLY A 126 28.92 -30.27 -0.81
C GLY A 126 29.97 -29.22 -0.41
N ASP A 127 29.65 -27.94 -0.54
CA ASP A 127 30.57 -26.82 -0.24
C ASP A 127 30.82 -26.57 1.27
N LEU A 128 30.46 -27.52 2.13
CA LEU A 128 30.59 -27.44 3.59
C LEU A 128 32.01 -27.81 4.04
N LYS A 129 32.50 -27.10 5.07
CA LYS A 129 33.87 -27.21 5.61
C LYS A 129 33.86 -27.34 7.13
N GLY A 130 35.02 -27.65 7.72
CA GLY A 130 35.17 -27.84 9.17
C GLY A 130 34.87 -29.28 9.58
N GLY A 131 34.29 -29.47 10.78
CA GLY A 131 33.86 -30.77 11.30
C GLY A 131 32.36 -30.83 11.60
N GLU A 132 31.99 -31.57 12.63
CA GLU A 132 30.62 -31.56 13.19
C GLU A 132 30.27 -30.15 13.68
N ALA A 133 29.11 -29.63 13.27
CA ALA A 133 28.70 -28.27 13.59
C ALA A 133 27.72 -28.24 14.76
N THR A 134 27.89 -27.30 15.69
CA THR A 134 26.93 -27.03 16.76
C THR A 134 26.18 -25.74 16.48
N LEU A 135 24.85 -25.81 16.49
CA LEU A 135 23.95 -24.64 16.51
C LEU A 135 23.70 -24.25 17.98
N LYS A 136 23.79 -22.97 18.32
CA LYS A 136 23.53 -22.48 19.69
C LYS A 136 23.18 -20.99 19.73
N SER A 137 22.80 -20.50 20.92
CA SER A 137 22.42 -19.10 21.14
C SER A 137 21.31 -18.66 20.18
N PHE A 138 20.19 -19.39 20.22
CA PHE A 138 18.96 -19.01 19.52
C PHE A 138 18.36 -17.76 20.15
N ASP A 139 17.86 -16.87 19.31
CA ASP A 139 17.00 -15.73 19.64
C ASP A 139 15.95 -15.58 18.53
N LEU A 140 14.75 -15.11 18.88
CA LEU A 140 13.65 -14.91 17.93
C LEU A 140 13.11 -13.49 18.06
N ARG A 141 13.45 -12.68 17.07
CA ARG A 141 13.21 -11.23 17.07
C ARG A 141 11.95 -10.95 16.26
N ARG A 142 11.10 -10.05 16.75
CA ARG A 142 10.07 -9.40 15.93
C ARG A 142 10.76 -8.42 14.99
N GLU A 143 10.30 -8.37 13.75
CA GLU A 143 10.56 -7.25 12.84
C GLU A 143 9.31 -6.34 12.85
N ASP A 144 8.36 -6.53 11.94
CA ASP A 144 7.07 -5.84 11.90
C ASP A 144 6.03 -6.47 12.86
N SER A 145 5.02 -5.70 13.27
CA SER A 145 3.95 -6.14 14.18
C SER A 145 2.62 -6.45 13.50
N SER A 146 2.47 -6.04 12.24
CA SER A 146 1.23 -6.07 11.46
C SER A 146 1.58 -5.84 9.98
N GLY A 147 0.61 -6.03 9.09
CA GLY A 147 0.69 -5.66 7.68
C GLY A 147 -0.71 -5.38 7.13
N SER A 148 -0.80 -4.56 6.09
CA SER A 148 -2.05 -4.19 5.43
C SER A 148 -2.56 -5.29 4.49
N GLU A 149 -3.84 -5.19 4.09
CA GLU A 149 -4.41 -6.02 3.02
C GLU A 149 -3.54 -6.00 1.75
N GLY A 150 -3.34 -7.16 1.13
CA GLY A 150 -2.49 -7.33 -0.08
C GLY A 150 -0.98 -7.06 0.09
N GLU A 151 -0.51 -6.62 1.27
CA GLU A 151 0.87 -6.14 1.43
C GLU A 151 1.92 -7.24 1.21
N ALA A 152 2.94 -6.95 0.41
CA ALA A 152 3.90 -7.95 -0.07
C ALA A 152 5.26 -7.88 0.65
N ASN A 153 5.74 -9.04 1.09
CA ASN A 153 7.01 -9.30 1.75
C ASN A 153 7.17 -8.68 3.17
N VAL A 154 6.07 -8.45 3.88
CA VAL A 154 6.03 -7.97 5.28
C VAL A 154 6.89 -8.86 6.18
N ALA A 155 7.88 -8.30 6.86
CA ALA A 155 8.85 -9.07 7.62
C ALA A 155 8.32 -9.30 9.04
N VAL A 156 8.03 -10.54 9.42
CA VAL A 156 7.38 -10.79 10.72
C VAL A 156 8.39 -11.11 11.82
N MET A 157 9.40 -11.94 11.51
CA MET A 157 10.37 -12.38 12.51
C MET A 157 11.73 -12.75 11.93
N THR A 158 12.80 -12.51 12.69
CA THR A 158 14.14 -13.05 12.40
C THR A 158 14.59 -14.01 13.47
N ALA A 159 14.90 -15.24 13.06
CA ALA A 159 15.61 -16.21 13.87
C ALA A 159 17.12 -15.96 13.79
N GLU A 160 17.75 -15.63 14.92
CA GLU A 160 19.20 -15.49 15.05
C GLU A 160 19.79 -16.71 15.77
N PHE A 161 20.88 -17.29 15.24
CA PHE A 161 21.63 -18.34 15.95
C PHE A 161 23.09 -18.42 15.50
N LYS A 162 23.99 -18.87 16.38
CA LYS A 162 25.42 -19.03 16.08
C LYS A 162 25.78 -20.47 15.71
N VAL A 163 26.65 -20.61 14.72
CA VAL A 163 27.25 -21.89 14.27
C VAL A 163 28.71 -21.96 14.71
N THR A 164 29.19 -23.12 15.19
CA THR A 164 30.60 -23.36 15.58
C THR A 164 31.03 -24.82 15.35
N GLY A 165 32.30 -25.11 15.10
CA GLY A 165 32.85 -26.47 14.92
C GLY A 165 32.91 -26.95 13.46
N GLY A 166 31.93 -26.54 12.65
CA GLY A 166 31.97 -26.62 11.20
C GLY A 166 30.92 -25.73 10.54
N ASP A 167 30.90 -25.69 9.22
CA ASP A 167 29.82 -25.07 8.45
C ASP A 167 28.53 -25.92 8.58
N ALA A 168 27.37 -25.26 8.58
CA ALA A 168 26.06 -25.91 8.61
C ALA A 168 25.16 -25.40 7.48
N ARG A 169 24.58 -26.31 6.69
CA ARG A 169 23.56 -25.98 5.68
C ARG A 169 22.16 -26.17 6.24
N VAL A 170 21.37 -25.10 6.31
CA VAL A 170 19.97 -25.14 6.72
C VAL A 170 19.13 -25.79 5.63
N GLU A 171 18.40 -26.86 5.96
CA GLU A 171 17.61 -27.66 5.02
C GLU A 171 16.10 -27.50 5.24
N ARG A 172 15.66 -27.07 6.44
CA ARG A 172 14.24 -26.82 6.77
C ARG A 172 14.10 -25.83 7.93
N LEU A 173 13.03 -25.03 7.87
CA LEU A 173 12.44 -24.28 8.98
C LEU A 173 10.98 -24.74 9.13
N ASP A 174 10.57 -25.07 10.35
CA ASP A 174 9.18 -25.31 10.73
C ASP A 174 8.69 -24.16 11.59
N LEU A 175 7.69 -23.44 11.09
CA LEU A 175 7.01 -22.36 11.80
C LEU A 175 5.71 -22.92 12.42
N VAL A 176 5.42 -22.57 13.66
CA VAL A 176 4.13 -22.86 14.31
C VAL A 176 3.37 -21.54 14.48
N VAL A 177 2.10 -21.54 14.09
CA VAL A 177 1.25 -20.35 14.00
C VAL A 177 -0.08 -20.64 14.67
N THR A 178 -0.51 -19.79 15.60
CA THR A 178 -1.76 -19.91 16.35
C THR A 178 -2.58 -18.63 16.17
N ALA A 179 -3.86 -18.75 15.79
CA ALA A 179 -4.78 -17.61 15.82
C ALA A 179 -5.23 -17.34 17.27
N ASP A 180 -4.99 -16.13 17.76
CA ASP A 180 -5.21 -15.74 19.15
C ASP A 180 -6.64 -15.23 19.40
N ASN A 181 -7.27 -14.58 18.41
CA ASN A 181 -8.70 -14.23 18.48
C ASN A 181 -9.56 -15.43 18.04
N GLY A 182 -10.01 -16.20 19.03
CA GLY A 182 -10.85 -17.39 18.84
C GLY A 182 -12.31 -17.12 18.45
N SER A 183 -12.73 -15.85 18.34
CA SER A 183 -14.05 -15.46 17.82
C SER A 183 -14.05 -15.25 16.30
N LEU A 184 -12.88 -14.96 15.71
CA LEU A 184 -12.67 -14.72 14.29
C LEU A 184 -12.20 -15.99 13.55
N GLU A 185 -11.89 -15.88 12.27
CA GLU A 185 -11.53 -17.02 11.43
C GLU A 185 -10.12 -17.57 11.76
N ALA A 186 -10.06 -18.67 12.51
CA ALA A 186 -8.80 -19.28 12.95
C ALA A 186 -8.08 -20.13 11.87
N LYS A 187 -7.97 -19.62 10.64
CA LYS A 187 -7.37 -20.32 9.47
C LYS A 187 -6.28 -19.44 8.83
N PRO A 188 -4.98 -19.69 9.09
CA PRO A 188 -3.89 -18.85 8.57
C PRO A 188 -3.90 -18.64 7.04
N TRP A 189 -4.37 -19.62 6.27
CA TRP A 189 -4.53 -19.53 4.81
C TRP A 189 -5.69 -18.64 4.32
N LYS A 190 -6.36 -17.89 5.22
CA LYS A 190 -7.26 -16.79 4.87
C LYS A 190 -6.60 -15.41 4.94
N TYR A 191 -5.44 -15.31 5.60
CA TYR A 191 -4.75 -14.05 5.89
C TYR A 191 -3.34 -13.98 5.25
N PHE A 192 -2.72 -15.12 5.02
CA PHE A 192 -1.39 -15.23 4.42
C PHE A 192 -1.45 -15.94 3.08
N ASP A 193 -0.93 -15.31 2.04
CA ASP A 193 -1.01 -15.84 0.67
C ASP A 193 0.28 -16.57 0.27
N ARG A 194 1.44 -16.00 0.57
CA ARG A 194 2.76 -16.60 0.31
C ARG A 194 3.68 -16.38 1.51
N ALA A 195 4.45 -17.40 1.88
CA ALA A 195 5.46 -17.36 2.93
C ALA A 195 6.87 -17.34 2.31
N ILE A 196 7.75 -16.53 2.89
CA ILE A 196 9.05 -16.16 2.30
C ILE A 196 10.14 -16.34 3.37
N ILE A 197 11.29 -16.86 2.96
CA ILE A 197 12.50 -16.85 3.77
C ILE A 197 13.52 -15.92 3.14
N LEU A 198 13.97 -14.93 3.91
CA LEU A 198 15.10 -14.07 3.57
C LEU A 198 16.29 -14.40 4.48
N VAL A 199 17.51 -14.24 3.94
CA VAL A 199 18.76 -14.30 4.69
C VAL A 199 19.63 -13.13 4.25
N ASP A 200 20.15 -12.38 5.22
CA ASP A 200 20.87 -11.11 5.00
C ASP A 200 20.10 -10.13 4.08
N GLY A 201 18.78 -10.07 4.25
CA GLY A 201 17.87 -9.21 3.46
C GLY A 201 17.52 -9.72 2.06
N LYS A 202 17.98 -10.91 1.67
CA LYS A 202 17.74 -11.48 0.33
C LYS A 202 16.83 -12.71 0.39
N GLU A 203 15.79 -12.76 -0.44
CA GLU A 203 14.97 -13.97 -0.64
C GLU A 203 15.83 -15.19 -1.04
N ILE A 204 15.62 -16.30 -0.35
CA ILE A 204 16.18 -17.61 -0.69
C ILE A 204 15.12 -18.70 -0.94
N ALA A 205 13.86 -18.47 -0.52
CA ALA A 205 12.73 -19.35 -0.80
C ALA A 205 11.39 -18.62 -0.64
N LYS A 206 10.41 -18.93 -1.51
CA LYS A 206 9.01 -18.46 -1.44
C LYS A 206 8.07 -19.64 -1.71
N LYS A 207 6.95 -19.73 -0.98
CA LYS A 207 5.97 -20.84 -1.01
C LYS A 207 4.55 -20.29 -0.85
N SER A 208 3.60 -20.67 -1.70
CA SER A 208 2.17 -20.35 -1.48
C SER A 208 1.65 -21.04 -0.21
N VAL A 209 0.88 -20.28 0.58
CA VAL A 209 0.26 -20.70 1.84
C VAL A 209 -1.23 -20.35 1.93
N SER A 210 -1.83 -19.68 0.93
CA SER A 210 -3.30 -19.48 0.75
C SER A 210 -4.14 -20.75 0.54
N SER A 211 -3.56 -21.93 0.75
CA SER A 211 -4.29 -23.19 0.78
C SER A 211 -4.02 -23.94 2.07
N LYS A 212 -5.08 -24.49 2.68
CA LYS A 212 -5.02 -25.45 3.80
C LYS A 212 -3.98 -26.55 3.61
N ASN A 213 -3.71 -26.98 2.38
CA ASN A 213 -2.72 -28.02 2.07
C ASN A 213 -1.27 -27.61 2.37
N ALA A 214 -0.99 -26.33 2.65
CA ALA A 214 0.32 -25.85 3.10
C ALA A 214 0.53 -25.97 4.63
N TRP A 215 -0.53 -26.28 5.39
CA TRP A 215 -0.59 -26.16 6.86
C TRP A 215 -1.00 -27.47 7.56
N ASP A 216 -0.10 -28.04 8.35
CA ASP A 216 -0.38 -29.20 9.20
C ASP A 216 -1.05 -28.75 10.51
N LYS A 217 -2.32 -29.08 10.74
CA LYS A 217 -3.02 -28.72 12.00
C LYS A 217 -2.44 -29.52 13.17
N ILE A 218 -2.06 -28.83 14.25
CA ILE A 218 -1.53 -29.44 15.47
C ILE A 218 -2.68 -29.71 16.46
N SER A 219 -3.35 -28.64 16.92
CA SER A 219 -4.42 -28.66 17.92
C SER A 219 -5.15 -27.32 17.89
N GLY A 220 -6.38 -27.23 18.43
CA GLY A 220 -7.09 -25.95 18.61
C GLY A 220 -7.07 -25.05 17.37
N ASN A 221 -6.47 -23.86 17.51
CA ASN A 221 -6.25 -22.87 16.44
C ASN A 221 -4.79 -22.85 15.92
N THR A 222 -4.00 -23.85 16.28
CA THR A 222 -2.55 -23.94 16.03
C THR A 222 -2.23 -24.87 14.85
N TYR A 223 -1.39 -24.38 13.94
CA TYR A 223 -0.95 -25.06 12.72
C TYR A 223 0.58 -24.97 12.57
N ARG A 224 1.16 -25.89 11.79
CA ARG A 224 2.58 -25.87 11.41
C ARG A 224 2.72 -25.63 9.91
N LEU A 225 3.64 -24.75 9.55
CA LEU A 225 4.09 -24.48 8.20
C LEU A 225 5.54 -24.95 8.05
N SER A 226 5.76 -26.04 7.32
CA SER A 226 7.11 -26.48 6.95
C SER A 226 7.59 -25.82 5.66
N LEU A 227 8.78 -25.22 5.73
CA LEU A 227 9.51 -24.57 4.64
C LEU A 227 10.84 -25.32 4.44
N SER A 228 11.00 -26.01 3.32
CA SER A 228 12.07 -27.02 3.14
C SER A 228 12.80 -26.91 1.82
N GLY A 229 14.07 -27.34 1.79
CA GLY A 229 14.93 -27.22 0.62
C GLY A 229 15.70 -25.90 0.54
N LEU A 230 15.76 -25.16 1.66
CA LEU A 230 16.35 -23.82 1.80
C LEU A 230 17.83 -23.76 1.37
N LYS A 231 18.59 -24.83 1.66
CA LYS A 231 20.01 -25.03 1.27
C LYS A 231 20.98 -23.91 1.67
N GLN A 232 20.61 -23.01 2.57
CA GLN A 232 21.47 -21.89 2.97
C GLN A 232 22.66 -22.38 3.80
N ILE A 233 23.88 -22.09 3.34
CA ILE A 233 25.11 -22.42 4.06
C ILE A 233 25.47 -21.28 5.01
N ILE A 234 25.41 -21.57 6.31
CA ILE A 234 25.96 -20.71 7.36
C ILE A 234 27.37 -21.21 7.68
N ARG A 235 28.34 -20.31 7.61
CA ARG A 235 29.76 -20.63 7.83
C ARG A 235 30.11 -20.71 9.31
N GLU A 236 31.13 -21.48 9.63
CA GLU A 236 31.61 -21.61 11.01
C GLU A 236 31.90 -20.24 11.65
N ASN A 237 31.52 -20.09 12.92
CA ASN A 237 31.67 -18.90 13.77
C ASN A 237 30.82 -17.68 13.39
N ASN A 238 30.10 -17.72 12.27
CA ASN A 238 29.09 -16.71 11.93
C ASN A 238 27.79 -16.91 12.73
N THR A 239 27.01 -15.84 12.83
CA THR A 239 25.61 -15.86 13.22
C THR A 239 24.74 -15.94 11.97
N ALA A 240 23.79 -16.86 11.93
CA ALA A 240 22.71 -16.87 10.94
C ALA A 240 21.66 -15.83 11.33
N LYS A 241 21.10 -15.15 10.33
CA LYS A 241 19.86 -14.37 10.43
C LYS A 241 18.89 -14.92 9.39
N ILE A 242 17.80 -15.55 9.82
CA ILE A 242 16.79 -16.12 8.93
C ILE A 242 15.47 -15.42 9.20
N THR A 243 15.09 -14.52 8.31
CA THR A 243 13.86 -13.74 8.40
C THR A 243 12.72 -14.49 7.71
N VAL A 244 11.59 -14.62 8.40
CA VAL A 244 10.32 -15.09 7.84
C VAL A 244 9.47 -13.87 7.53
N ALA A 245 9.07 -13.76 6.26
CA ALA A 245 8.16 -12.73 5.78
C ALA A 245 6.93 -13.38 5.13
N PHE A 246 5.86 -12.63 4.99
CA PHE A 246 4.64 -13.05 4.30
C PHE A 246 4.23 -12.02 3.25
N ASP A 247 3.49 -12.48 2.25
CA ASP A 247 2.54 -11.64 1.54
C ASP A 247 1.17 -11.85 2.21
N ILE A 248 0.50 -10.76 2.56
CA ILE A 248 -0.84 -10.74 3.14
C ILE A 248 -1.87 -11.04 2.04
N GLY A 249 -3.05 -11.53 2.41
CA GLY A 249 -4.12 -11.84 1.45
C GLY A 249 -4.95 -10.62 1.05
N ASP A 250 -5.53 -10.69 -0.15
CA ASP A 250 -6.48 -9.71 -0.71
C ASP A 250 -7.91 -10.05 -0.19
N GLY A 251 -8.12 -9.93 1.12
CA GLY A 251 -9.40 -10.25 1.77
C GLY A 251 -9.36 -10.14 3.29
N ILE A 252 -8.84 -9.02 3.79
CA ILE A 252 -8.73 -8.60 5.20
C ILE A 252 -9.70 -7.44 5.42
N ASP A 253 -10.94 -7.75 5.82
CA ASP A 253 -11.94 -6.71 6.07
C ASP A 253 -11.88 -6.14 7.50
N ALA A 254 -12.76 -5.17 7.79
CA ALA A 254 -12.81 -4.49 9.08
C ALA A 254 -13.17 -5.38 10.28
N ASP A 255 -13.81 -6.55 10.07
CA ASP A 255 -14.05 -7.53 11.14
C ASP A 255 -12.80 -8.39 11.42
N ASP A 256 -11.86 -8.48 10.46
CA ASP A 256 -10.63 -9.28 10.56
C ASP A 256 -9.44 -8.55 11.22
N LEU A 257 -9.48 -7.21 11.36
CA LEU A 257 -8.40 -6.41 11.99
C LEU A 257 -8.15 -6.73 13.47
N ASP A 258 -9.18 -7.24 14.17
CA ASP A 258 -9.08 -7.72 15.56
C ASP A 258 -8.43 -9.13 15.65
N GLN A 259 -7.98 -9.72 14.53
CA GLN A 259 -7.24 -10.99 14.51
C GLN A 259 -5.75 -10.76 14.72
N THR A 260 -5.15 -11.63 15.55
CA THR A 260 -3.70 -11.71 15.71
C THR A 260 -3.24 -13.16 15.67
N PHE A 261 -2.03 -13.36 15.15
CA PHE A 261 -1.37 -14.66 15.08
C PHE A 261 -0.10 -14.65 15.93
N THR A 262 0.01 -15.59 16.86
CA THR A 262 1.25 -15.88 17.59
C THR A 262 2.05 -16.96 16.85
N LEU A 263 3.21 -16.55 16.36
CA LEU A 263 4.18 -17.33 15.59
C LEU A 263 5.34 -17.79 16.51
N LYS A 264 5.81 -19.02 16.31
CA LYS A 264 6.95 -19.63 17.01
C LYS A 264 7.81 -20.48 16.09
N ILE A 265 9.09 -20.61 16.43
CA ILE A 265 9.97 -21.67 15.95
C ILE A 265 10.31 -22.53 17.17
N GLU A 266 9.47 -23.55 17.41
CA GLU A 266 9.60 -24.48 18.54
C GLU A 266 10.99 -25.15 18.61
N ASP A 267 11.30 -25.82 19.73
CA ASP A 267 12.51 -26.65 19.81
C ASP A 267 12.62 -27.60 18.60
N ARG A 268 13.81 -27.64 18.00
CA ARG A 268 14.14 -28.39 16.77
C ARG A 268 13.41 -27.94 15.50
N GLY A 269 12.74 -26.79 15.51
CA GLY A 269 12.03 -26.24 14.35
C GLY A 269 12.93 -25.93 13.15
N ILE A 270 14.16 -25.46 13.38
CA ILE A 270 15.18 -25.35 12.34
C ILE A 270 16.01 -26.63 12.30
N ARG A 271 16.22 -27.17 11.09
CA ARG A 271 17.08 -28.34 10.82
C ARG A 271 18.15 -27.99 9.80
N ALA A 272 19.41 -28.26 10.16
CA ALA A 272 20.57 -28.15 9.30
C ALA A 272 21.30 -29.49 9.14
N VAL A 273 22.20 -29.57 8.17
CA VAL A 273 23.19 -30.65 8.01
C VAL A 273 24.59 -30.06 7.99
N ASP A 274 25.53 -30.69 8.67
CA ASP A 274 26.91 -30.23 8.77
C ASP A 274 27.87 -30.88 7.75
N SER A 275 29.16 -30.55 7.86
CA SER A 275 30.19 -30.99 6.93
C SER A 275 30.48 -32.51 6.95
N VAL A 276 30.13 -33.21 8.04
CA VAL A 276 30.26 -34.68 8.15
C VAL A 276 28.95 -35.42 7.79
N GLY A 277 27.84 -34.69 7.74
CA GLY A 277 26.53 -35.19 7.30
C GLY A 277 25.54 -35.44 8.45
N ILE A 278 25.86 -34.99 9.67
CA ILE A 278 25.00 -35.14 10.84
C ILE A 278 23.90 -34.06 10.80
N GLN A 279 22.70 -34.42 11.26
CA GLN A 279 21.53 -33.54 11.28
C GLN A 279 21.50 -32.75 12.59
N GLN A 280 21.71 -31.44 12.49
CA GLN A 280 21.73 -30.49 13.59
C GLN A 280 20.39 -29.75 13.69
N TYR A 281 19.98 -29.37 14.90
CA TYR A 281 18.64 -28.85 15.19
C TYR A 281 18.68 -27.68 16.18
N ILE A 282 17.81 -26.68 16.00
CA ILE A 282 17.67 -25.55 16.93
C ILE A 282 16.26 -24.92 16.88
N GLY A 283 15.89 -24.20 17.93
CA GLY A 283 14.65 -23.44 18.11
C GLY A 283 14.41 -23.20 19.61
N ASN A 284 13.27 -22.61 19.97
CA ASN A 284 12.87 -22.43 21.38
C ASN A 284 11.34 -22.44 21.50
N THR A 285 10.80 -23.20 22.45
CA THR A 285 9.35 -23.22 22.75
C THR A 285 8.88 -21.97 23.48
N SER A 286 9.79 -21.24 24.11
CA SER A 286 9.50 -20.08 24.96
C SER A 286 9.26 -18.82 24.13
N ASP A 287 10.11 -18.57 23.14
CA ASP A 287 10.09 -17.34 22.35
C ASP A 287 8.91 -17.35 21.37
N SER A 288 8.44 -16.16 21.01
CA SER A 288 7.30 -15.98 20.11
C SER A 288 7.17 -14.53 19.62
N VAL A 289 6.65 -14.37 18.41
CA VAL A 289 6.24 -13.07 17.87
C VAL A 289 4.74 -13.12 17.61
N THR A 290 4.01 -12.10 18.05
CA THR A 290 2.61 -11.87 17.66
C THR A 290 2.57 -10.84 16.55
N PHE A 291 1.73 -11.12 15.54
CA PHE A 291 1.52 -10.33 14.32
C PHE A 291 0.02 -10.13 14.07
N GLY A 292 -0.42 -8.91 13.77
CA GLY A 292 -1.82 -8.58 13.45
C GLY A 292 -1.99 -8.10 12.01
N PHE A 293 -3.06 -7.35 11.75
CA PHE A 293 -3.32 -6.73 10.45
C PHE A 293 -3.73 -5.27 10.65
N ASP A 294 -3.27 -4.41 9.74
CA ASP A 294 -3.73 -3.03 9.64
C ASP A 294 -4.74 -2.93 8.48
N ALA A 295 -5.54 -1.85 8.47
CA ALA A 295 -6.49 -1.62 7.39
C ALA A 295 -5.77 -1.51 6.02
N ALA A 296 -6.51 -1.83 4.94
CA ALA A 296 -6.10 -1.47 3.59
C ALA A 296 -5.83 0.03 3.51
N LYS A 297 -4.69 0.39 2.91
CA LYS A 297 -4.38 1.78 2.58
C LYS A 297 -4.69 1.97 1.10
N ASN A 298 -5.69 2.78 0.80
CA ASN A 298 -6.11 3.05 -0.58
C ASN A 298 -5.88 4.53 -0.97
N GLY A 299 -5.19 5.32 -0.15
CA GLY A 299 -4.90 6.73 -0.42
C GLY A 299 -6.05 7.65 0.00
N ASP A 300 -6.57 7.40 1.20
CA ASP A 300 -7.84 7.88 1.74
C ASP A 300 -8.01 9.42 1.66
N ILE A 301 -9.01 9.92 0.92
CA ILE A 301 -9.09 11.35 0.54
C ILE A 301 -9.89 12.19 1.55
N SER A 302 -9.39 13.41 1.80
CA SER A 302 -10.01 14.44 2.64
C SER A 302 -10.17 15.73 1.85
N ILE A 303 -11.42 16.08 1.51
CA ILE A 303 -11.80 17.31 0.81
C ILE A 303 -11.78 18.48 1.80
N ARG A 304 -11.10 19.58 1.45
CA ARG A 304 -10.84 20.71 2.36
C ARG A 304 -10.94 22.07 1.67
N THR A 305 -11.38 23.08 2.43
CA THR A 305 -11.44 24.48 1.95
C THR A 305 -10.03 25.03 1.79
N ASN A 306 -9.67 25.41 0.56
CA ASN A 306 -8.40 26.10 0.30
C ASN A 306 -8.49 27.58 0.71
N SER A 307 -7.39 28.18 1.17
CA SER A 307 -7.34 29.59 1.61
C SER A 307 -7.57 30.61 0.50
N ASP A 308 -7.23 30.25 -0.73
CA ASP A 308 -7.21 31.15 -1.89
C ASP A 308 -8.54 31.08 -2.67
N ASN A 309 -9.51 30.30 -2.18
CA ASN A 309 -10.84 30.13 -2.75
C ASN A 309 -11.53 31.50 -3.00
N PRO A 310 -11.86 31.85 -4.26
CA PRO A 310 -12.31 33.18 -4.67
C PRO A 310 -13.40 33.79 -3.78
N ARG A 311 -13.26 35.09 -3.51
CA ARG A 311 -14.31 35.90 -2.88
C ARG A 311 -15.58 35.91 -3.73
N ALA A 312 -16.71 36.24 -3.08
CA ALA A 312 -17.92 36.62 -3.80
C ALA A 312 -17.57 37.78 -4.78
N THR A 313 -17.97 37.66 -6.04
CA THR A 313 -17.71 38.65 -7.09
C THR A 313 -18.70 38.50 -8.25
N ILE A 314 -18.72 39.44 -9.18
CA ILE A 314 -19.58 39.39 -10.39
C ILE A 314 -18.78 38.80 -11.55
N LEU A 315 -19.30 37.72 -12.12
CA LEU A 315 -18.80 37.06 -13.31
C LEU A 315 -19.50 37.70 -14.53
N VAL A 316 -18.76 38.47 -15.31
CA VAL A 316 -19.29 39.25 -16.44
C VAL A 316 -19.60 38.34 -17.64
N SER A 317 -20.82 38.48 -18.19
CA SER A 317 -21.25 37.84 -19.44
C SER A 317 -21.38 38.86 -20.58
N ASP A 318 -21.33 38.40 -21.83
CA ASP A 318 -21.53 39.23 -23.03
C ASP A 318 -22.83 38.75 -23.74
N GLU A 319 -23.69 39.67 -24.18
CA GLU A 319 -24.90 39.34 -24.98
C GLU A 319 -24.53 38.64 -26.30
N SER A 320 -23.36 39.01 -26.83
CA SER A 320 -22.87 38.72 -28.16
C SER A 320 -21.72 37.70 -28.22
N ARG A 321 -21.03 37.39 -27.10
CA ARG A 321 -19.88 36.46 -27.05
C ARG A 321 -19.90 35.55 -25.80
N GLU A 322 -19.11 34.49 -25.86
CA GLU A 322 -18.77 33.71 -24.66
C GLU A 322 -17.78 34.53 -23.82
N SER A 323 -17.87 34.45 -22.48
CA SER A 323 -17.08 35.30 -21.59
C SER A 323 -15.59 34.97 -21.58
N GLY A 324 -14.80 35.80 -20.89
CA GLY A 324 -13.50 35.39 -20.38
C GLY A 324 -13.60 34.20 -19.42
N SER A 325 -12.47 33.56 -19.11
CA SER A 325 -12.40 32.45 -18.15
C SER A 325 -12.30 32.98 -16.71
N TYR A 326 -13.17 32.51 -15.84
CA TYR A 326 -13.18 32.83 -14.40
C TYR A 326 -12.73 31.63 -13.58
N GLU A 327 -11.81 31.82 -12.65
CA GLU A 327 -11.55 30.87 -11.57
C GLU A 327 -12.56 31.17 -10.45
N VAL A 328 -13.40 30.18 -10.12
CA VAL A 328 -14.63 30.40 -9.31
C VAL A 328 -14.72 29.52 -8.06
N PHE A 329 -13.88 28.50 -7.96
CA PHE A 329 -13.85 27.63 -6.78
C PHE A 329 -12.46 27.00 -6.68
N ILE A 330 -11.88 26.99 -5.47
CA ILE A 330 -10.64 26.29 -5.17
C ILE A 330 -10.85 25.45 -3.91
N PHE A 331 -10.44 24.20 -3.98
CA PHE A 331 -10.48 23.23 -2.89
C PHE A 331 -9.21 22.39 -2.90
N ASP A 332 -8.93 21.75 -1.76
CA ASP A 332 -7.78 20.89 -1.56
C ASP A 332 -8.26 19.44 -1.37
N LEU A 333 -7.61 18.51 -2.07
CA LEU A 333 -7.72 17.08 -1.85
C LEU A 333 -6.47 16.62 -1.08
N LYS A 334 -6.61 16.32 0.21
CA LYS A 334 -5.53 15.75 1.05
C LYS A 334 -5.69 14.23 1.09
N ASN A 335 -4.73 13.50 0.53
CA ASN A 335 -4.59 12.07 0.79
C ASN A 335 -4.09 11.88 2.25
N LYS A 336 -4.74 11.02 3.04
CA LYS A 336 -4.40 10.78 4.47
C LYS A 336 -3.36 9.67 4.65
N ASP A 337 -3.19 8.78 3.68
CA ASP A 337 -2.30 7.63 3.75
C ASP A 337 -0.93 7.97 3.15
N ASP A 338 0.05 7.09 3.32
CA ASP A 338 1.39 7.17 2.73
C ASP A 338 1.50 6.52 1.34
N VAL A 339 0.40 6.03 0.77
CA VAL A 339 0.27 5.47 -0.59
C VAL A 339 -0.50 6.40 -1.52
N ASP A 340 -0.28 6.31 -2.82
CA ASP A 340 -0.88 7.20 -3.82
C ASP A 340 -2.33 6.79 -4.20
N ALA A 341 -3.18 7.76 -4.53
CA ALA A 341 -4.55 7.56 -5.03
C ALA A 341 -4.79 8.29 -6.36
N ILE A 342 -5.74 7.80 -7.16
CA ILE A 342 -6.26 8.43 -8.37
C ILE A 342 -7.73 8.80 -8.14
N ILE A 343 -8.10 10.04 -8.44
CA ILE A 343 -9.50 10.46 -8.61
C ILE A 343 -9.95 10.08 -10.02
N THR A 344 -10.98 9.23 -10.12
CA THR A 344 -11.49 8.66 -11.38
C THR A 344 -12.68 9.44 -11.92
N ASP A 345 -13.65 9.81 -11.09
CA ASP A 345 -14.77 10.69 -11.45
C ASP A 345 -14.96 11.80 -10.40
N LEU A 346 -15.33 13.01 -10.84
CA LEU A 346 -15.61 14.14 -9.93
C LEU A 346 -16.77 15.00 -10.43
N THR A 347 -17.74 15.30 -9.55
CA THR A 347 -18.87 16.18 -9.85
C THR A 347 -18.87 17.44 -8.99
N ILE A 348 -18.93 18.63 -9.59
CA ILE A 348 -19.19 19.88 -8.85
C ILE A 348 -20.67 20.21 -8.96
N ASP A 349 -21.41 20.16 -7.85
CA ASP A 349 -22.80 20.61 -7.81
C ASP A 349 -22.89 22.15 -7.92
N VAL A 350 -23.93 22.63 -8.60
CA VAL A 350 -24.14 24.05 -8.94
C VAL A 350 -25.51 24.50 -8.44
N THR A 351 -25.51 25.32 -7.39
CA THR A 351 -26.71 25.69 -6.63
C THR A 351 -26.90 27.21 -6.57
N GLY A 352 -27.90 27.68 -5.81
CA GLY A 352 -28.19 29.09 -5.58
C GLY A 352 -28.84 29.86 -6.75
N MET A 353 -28.88 29.28 -7.95
CA MET A 353 -29.38 29.95 -9.16
C MET A 353 -30.85 30.42 -9.08
N ASN A 354 -31.16 31.47 -9.83
CA ASN A 354 -32.52 32.00 -9.98
C ASN A 354 -33.53 30.93 -10.43
N SER A 355 -34.79 31.03 -9.99
CA SER A 355 -35.84 30.08 -10.38
C SER A 355 -36.02 30.05 -11.91
N GLY A 356 -35.91 28.85 -12.49
CA GLY A 356 -35.95 28.63 -13.94
C GLY A 356 -34.60 28.73 -14.66
N VAL A 357 -33.53 29.17 -13.98
CA VAL A 357 -32.16 29.14 -14.49
C VAL A 357 -31.51 27.79 -14.17
N THR A 358 -30.65 27.31 -15.06
CA THR A 358 -29.93 26.03 -14.95
C THR A 358 -28.45 26.22 -15.26
N ALA A 359 -27.57 25.38 -14.72
CA ALA A 359 -26.12 25.52 -14.90
C ALA A 359 -25.73 25.54 -16.39
N SER A 360 -26.29 24.64 -17.21
CA SER A 360 -26.10 24.60 -18.67
C SER A 360 -26.73 25.75 -19.46
N SER A 361 -27.53 26.62 -18.82
CA SER A 361 -28.02 27.87 -19.42
C SER A 361 -27.13 29.08 -19.14
N VAL A 362 -26.22 29.00 -18.16
CA VAL A 362 -25.34 30.13 -17.76
C VAL A 362 -23.84 29.82 -17.83
N ILE A 363 -23.43 28.56 -17.64
CA ILE A 363 -22.06 28.06 -17.81
C ILE A 363 -21.97 27.36 -19.18
N ARG A 364 -20.88 27.64 -19.90
CA ARG A 364 -20.64 27.21 -21.28
C ARG A 364 -19.57 26.13 -21.37
N ASN A 365 -18.45 26.32 -20.70
CA ASN A 365 -17.44 25.28 -20.49
C ASN A 365 -17.01 25.30 -19.03
N ALA A 366 -16.73 24.12 -18.46
CA ALA A 366 -16.11 23.94 -17.16
C ALA A 366 -14.78 23.19 -17.31
N THR A 367 -13.79 23.48 -16.47
CA THR A 367 -12.47 22.86 -16.53
C THR A 367 -11.83 22.86 -15.14
N LEU A 368 -11.51 21.68 -14.61
CA LEU A 368 -10.63 21.57 -13.45
C LEU A 368 -9.17 21.75 -13.89
N LYS A 369 -8.35 22.27 -12.97
CA LYS A 369 -6.89 22.33 -13.10
C LYS A 369 -6.27 21.91 -11.77
N ALA A 370 -5.33 20.97 -11.83
CA ALA A 370 -4.55 20.51 -10.68
C ALA A 370 -3.09 20.43 -11.13
N GLY A 371 -2.19 21.21 -10.53
CA GLY A 371 -0.78 21.26 -10.96
C GLY A 371 -0.61 21.67 -12.43
N ARG A 372 -0.32 20.70 -13.30
CA ARG A 372 -0.19 20.89 -14.77
C ARG A 372 -1.40 20.37 -15.55
N ASP A 373 -2.25 19.61 -14.88
CA ASP A 373 -3.19 18.67 -15.46
C ASP A 373 -4.58 19.31 -15.48
N SER A 374 -5.39 18.98 -16.50
CA SER A 374 -6.61 19.74 -16.77
C SER A 374 -7.70 18.91 -17.43
N PHE A 375 -8.83 18.83 -16.74
CA PHE A 375 -9.95 17.93 -17.03
C PHE A 375 -11.15 18.77 -17.45
N LYS A 376 -11.82 18.43 -18.57
CA LYS A 376 -12.93 19.21 -19.13
C LYS A 376 -14.27 18.64 -18.71
N GLY A 377 -15.09 19.47 -18.06
CA GLY A 377 -16.36 19.05 -17.49
C GLY A 377 -17.54 19.20 -18.44
N ARG A 378 -18.44 18.22 -18.37
CA ARG A 378 -19.76 18.21 -18.98
C ARG A 378 -20.73 19.02 -18.12
N VAL A 379 -21.22 20.14 -18.65
CA VAL A 379 -22.19 21.02 -17.95
C VAL A 379 -23.60 20.42 -18.05
N THR A 380 -24.23 20.13 -16.91
CA THR A 380 -25.61 19.62 -16.82
C THR A 380 -26.58 20.72 -16.38
N SER A 381 -27.82 20.39 -16.02
CA SER A 381 -28.79 21.36 -15.49
C SER A 381 -28.43 21.93 -14.12
N SER A 382 -27.64 21.20 -13.32
CA SER A 382 -27.40 21.51 -11.90
C SER A 382 -26.00 21.10 -11.40
N ALA A 383 -25.13 20.57 -12.25
CA ALA A 383 -23.80 20.11 -11.88
C ALA A 383 -22.81 20.17 -13.06
N LEU A 384 -21.51 20.19 -12.76
CA LEU A 384 -20.40 20.09 -13.70
C LEU A 384 -19.75 18.72 -13.47
N VAL A 385 -19.94 17.78 -14.39
CA VAL A 385 -19.49 16.39 -14.25
C VAL A 385 -18.17 16.22 -15.01
N PHE A 386 -17.15 15.70 -14.34
CA PHE A 386 -15.85 15.39 -14.89
C PHE A 386 -15.68 13.87 -14.83
N ASP A 387 -16.16 13.21 -15.89
CA ASP A 387 -16.07 11.76 -16.10
C ASP A 387 -14.68 11.38 -16.68
N ASP A 388 -14.24 10.13 -16.51
CA ASP A 388 -13.02 9.55 -17.12
C ASP A 388 -11.72 10.33 -16.76
N MET A 389 -11.48 10.64 -15.49
CA MET A 389 -10.28 11.31 -14.98
C MET A 389 -9.15 10.33 -14.59
N GLU A 390 -7.92 10.83 -14.66
CA GLU A 390 -6.71 10.21 -14.10
C GLU A 390 -5.97 11.28 -13.27
N LEU A 391 -6.53 11.70 -12.13
CA LEU A 391 -5.90 12.71 -11.25
C LEU A 391 -5.23 12.05 -10.03
N GLU A 392 -3.92 11.90 -10.11
CA GLU A 392 -3.06 11.41 -9.03
C GLU A 392 -3.01 12.40 -7.84
N VAL A 393 -3.06 11.87 -6.62
CA VAL A 393 -2.88 12.60 -5.35
C VAL A 393 -1.91 11.81 -4.48
N ASP A 394 -0.62 12.15 -4.56
CA ASP A 394 0.45 11.36 -3.97
C ASP A 394 0.37 11.26 -2.44
N GLY A 395 0.87 10.14 -1.92
CA GLY A 395 0.82 9.73 -0.52
C GLY A 395 1.34 10.84 0.39
N ASP A 396 0.58 11.12 1.44
CA ASP A 396 0.84 12.18 2.41
C ASP A 396 0.86 13.62 1.83
N LYS A 397 0.43 13.85 0.58
CA LYS A 397 0.35 15.19 -0.03
C LYS A 397 -1.04 15.80 0.00
N THR A 398 -1.13 17.03 -0.53
CA THR A 398 -2.35 17.78 -0.79
C THR A 398 -2.31 18.27 -2.25
N THR A 399 -3.32 17.91 -3.04
CA THR A 399 -3.50 18.43 -4.41
C THR A 399 -4.55 19.54 -4.40
N THR A 400 -4.13 20.78 -4.67
CA THR A 400 -5.04 21.92 -4.84
C THR A 400 -5.67 21.89 -6.22
N VAL A 401 -7.00 21.88 -6.27
CA VAL A 401 -7.80 21.83 -7.50
C VAL A 401 -8.54 23.14 -7.70
N LYS A 402 -8.44 23.69 -8.92
CA LYS A 402 -9.04 24.97 -9.34
C LYS A 402 -10.11 24.74 -10.39
N LEU A 403 -11.36 25.12 -10.10
CA LEU A 403 -12.44 25.15 -11.10
C LEU A 403 -12.39 26.47 -11.88
N VAL A 404 -12.23 26.33 -13.20
CA VAL A 404 -12.28 27.44 -14.15
C VAL A 404 -13.50 27.25 -15.06
N VAL A 405 -14.32 28.30 -15.19
CA VAL A 405 -15.52 28.30 -16.03
C VAL A 405 -15.48 29.41 -17.08
N THR A 406 -16.29 29.24 -18.13
CA THR A 406 -16.66 30.30 -19.08
C THR A 406 -18.19 30.34 -19.15
N LEU A 407 -18.76 31.51 -19.37
CA LEU A 407 -20.20 31.74 -19.34
C LEU A 407 -20.83 31.69 -20.73
N ALA A 408 -22.13 31.37 -20.75
CA ALA A 408 -22.94 31.41 -21.95
C ALA A 408 -23.27 32.85 -22.37
N ARG A 409 -23.52 33.04 -23.66
CA ARG A 409 -24.02 34.30 -24.24
C ARG A 409 -25.35 34.65 -23.59
N ASN A 410 -25.53 35.86 -23.08
CA ASN A 410 -26.75 36.29 -22.37
C ASN A 410 -26.99 35.58 -21.02
N ALA A 411 -25.96 35.01 -20.38
CA ALA A 411 -26.08 34.42 -19.05
C ALA A 411 -26.35 35.48 -17.98
N THR A 412 -27.32 35.23 -17.09
CA THR A 412 -27.57 36.03 -15.87
C THR A 412 -28.10 35.14 -14.74
N SER A 413 -27.57 35.27 -13.51
CA SER A 413 -28.09 34.60 -12.30
C SER A 413 -27.60 35.29 -11.04
N THR A 414 -28.40 35.25 -9.97
CA THR A 414 -27.99 35.77 -8.65
C THR A 414 -28.68 35.00 -7.52
N PRO A 415 -27.96 34.26 -6.66
CA PRO A 415 -26.54 33.91 -6.76
C PRO A 415 -26.24 32.80 -7.80
N ILE A 416 -25.01 32.29 -7.77
CA ILE A 416 -24.58 30.96 -8.20
C ILE A 416 -23.49 30.47 -7.22
N ILE A 417 -23.56 29.21 -6.80
CA ILE A 417 -22.66 28.59 -5.81
C ILE A 417 -22.18 27.25 -6.38
N PHE A 418 -20.92 26.90 -6.11
CA PHE A 418 -20.30 25.62 -6.47
C PHE A 418 -20.02 24.82 -5.18
N SER A 419 -20.31 23.53 -5.16
CA SER A 419 -20.13 22.66 -3.99
C SER A 419 -19.55 21.30 -4.36
N LEU A 420 -18.81 20.71 -3.43
CA LEU A 420 -18.26 19.35 -3.53
C LEU A 420 -18.34 18.66 -2.17
N SER A 421 -18.78 17.41 -2.16
CA SER A 421 -18.80 16.51 -1.00
C SER A 421 -18.18 15.16 -1.35
N ASP A 422 -17.94 14.33 -0.33
CA ASP A 422 -17.54 12.92 -0.47
C ASP A 422 -18.38 12.15 -1.51
N THR A 423 -19.71 12.27 -1.46
CA THR A 423 -20.62 11.63 -2.45
C THR A 423 -20.53 12.15 -3.89
N ASN A 424 -19.62 13.09 -4.18
CA ASN A 424 -19.38 13.61 -5.52
C ASN A 424 -18.00 13.21 -6.11
N VAL A 425 -17.21 12.38 -5.41
CA VAL A 425 -15.83 12.03 -5.80
C VAL A 425 -15.66 10.52 -5.72
N ASP A 426 -15.34 9.89 -6.83
CA ASP A 426 -14.90 8.50 -6.88
C ASP A 426 -13.37 8.45 -7.00
N ALA A 427 -12.74 7.58 -6.22
CA ALA A 427 -11.29 7.50 -6.09
C ALA A 427 -10.83 6.06 -5.78
N GLU A 428 -9.64 5.70 -6.27
CA GLU A 428 -9.06 4.35 -6.21
C GLU A 428 -7.57 4.44 -5.80
N GLY A 429 -7.09 3.46 -5.02
CA GLY A 429 -5.68 3.36 -4.65
C GLY A 429 -4.81 2.89 -5.82
N VAL A 430 -3.66 3.52 -6.03
CA VAL A 430 -2.79 3.26 -7.21
C VAL A 430 -2.24 1.83 -7.23
N ASP A 431 -1.83 1.31 -6.07
CA ASP A 431 -1.22 -0.02 -5.95
C ASP A 431 -2.25 -1.15 -5.73
N SER A 432 -3.40 -0.87 -5.12
CA SER A 432 -4.46 -1.86 -4.86
C SER A 432 -5.46 -1.97 -6.02
N GLY A 433 -5.87 -0.83 -6.61
CA GLY A 433 -7.02 -0.76 -7.51
C GLY A 433 -8.37 -0.83 -6.79
N ASP A 434 -8.38 -0.75 -5.46
CA ASP A 434 -9.58 -0.73 -4.63
C ASP A 434 -9.98 0.72 -4.28
N ASN A 435 -11.27 0.95 -4.00
CA ASN A 435 -11.80 2.28 -3.69
C ASN A 435 -11.12 2.91 -2.46
N ALA A 436 -10.70 4.18 -2.59
CA ALA A 436 -10.25 5.02 -1.49
C ALA A 436 -11.46 5.65 -0.78
N ALA A 437 -11.47 5.76 0.56
CA ALA A 437 -12.59 6.41 1.24
C ALA A 437 -12.45 7.94 1.18
N VAL A 438 -13.38 8.59 0.48
CA VAL A 438 -13.45 10.05 0.40
C VAL A 438 -14.26 10.60 1.58
N SER A 439 -13.88 11.79 2.06
CA SER A 439 -14.49 12.41 3.24
C SER A 439 -14.46 13.93 3.20
N GLY A 440 -15.55 14.56 3.65
CA GLY A 440 -15.65 16.01 3.87
C GLY A 440 -16.43 16.73 2.78
N SER A 441 -16.58 18.05 2.94
CA SER A 441 -17.31 18.89 1.99
C SER A 441 -16.87 20.36 2.01
N VAL A 442 -17.12 21.05 0.91
CA VAL A 442 -16.68 22.43 0.62
C VAL A 442 -17.68 23.16 -0.29
N GLU A 443 -17.72 24.48 -0.17
CA GLU A 443 -18.49 25.38 -1.04
C GLU A 443 -17.65 26.58 -1.49
N SER A 444 -17.94 27.11 -2.67
CA SER A 444 -17.46 28.42 -3.11
C SER A 444 -18.11 29.54 -2.30
N LYS A 445 -17.70 30.79 -2.54
CA LYS A 445 -18.57 31.91 -2.16
C LYS A 445 -19.72 32.02 -3.16
N ALA A 446 -20.78 32.73 -2.79
CA ALA A 446 -21.86 33.05 -3.71
C ALA A 446 -21.38 34.10 -4.73
N HIS A 447 -21.34 33.73 -6.00
CA HIS A 447 -21.06 34.66 -7.11
C HIS A 447 -22.38 35.16 -7.71
N THR A 448 -22.29 36.20 -8.55
CA THR A 448 -23.41 36.69 -9.37
C THR A 448 -22.96 36.71 -10.82
N ILE A 449 -23.88 36.45 -11.76
CA ILE A 449 -23.63 36.56 -13.20
C ILE A 449 -24.49 37.70 -13.75
N ALA A 450 -23.86 38.69 -14.38
CA ALA A 450 -24.49 39.87 -14.97
C ALA A 450 -23.67 40.41 -16.16
N PHE A 451 -24.23 41.35 -16.93
CA PHE A 451 -23.54 41.99 -18.07
C PHE A 451 -22.53 43.07 -17.66
N ALA A 452 -22.75 43.72 -16.53
CA ALA A 452 -21.90 44.74 -15.94
C ALA A 452 -22.06 44.70 -14.42
N GLY A 453 -21.19 45.40 -13.69
CA GLY A 453 -21.40 45.61 -12.25
C GLY A 453 -20.20 46.11 -11.47
N VAL A 454 -20.01 45.55 -10.28
CA VAL A 454 -18.92 45.93 -9.37
C VAL A 454 -18.23 44.72 -8.74
N ASP A 455 -16.91 44.82 -8.56
CA ASP A 455 -16.18 44.02 -7.56
C ASP A 455 -16.03 44.82 -6.27
N VAL A 456 -16.14 44.15 -5.12
CA VAL A 456 -16.04 44.78 -3.80
C VAL A 456 -15.01 44.03 -2.94
N GLU A 457 -13.98 44.76 -2.50
CA GLU A 457 -12.82 44.23 -1.79
C GLU A 457 -12.62 44.95 -0.45
N ALA A 458 -12.35 44.21 0.63
CA ALA A 458 -11.94 44.82 1.90
C ALA A 458 -10.52 45.41 1.81
N VAL A 459 -10.35 46.66 2.24
CA VAL A 459 -9.08 47.42 2.13
C VAL A 459 -8.21 47.29 3.38
N SER A 460 -8.81 46.99 4.52
CA SER A 460 -8.12 46.73 5.78
C SER A 460 -9.02 45.88 6.68
N ALA A 461 -8.45 45.22 7.68
CA ALA A 461 -9.23 44.66 8.79
C ALA A 461 -10.19 45.73 9.35
N ALA A 462 -11.44 45.34 9.57
CA ALA A 462 -12.48 46.24 10.05
C ALA A 462 -12.29 46.53 11.54
N GLN A 463 -12.43 47.80 11.93
CA GLN A 463 -12.02 48.30 13.24
C GLN A 463 -13.23 48.60 14.13
N ALA A 464 -13.21 48.14 15.37
CA ALA A 464 -14.16 48.51 16.41
C ALA A 464 -13.44 49.31 17.51
N VAL A 465 -13.98 50.46 17.88
CA VAL A 465 -13.40 51.39 18.85
C VAL A 465 -14.43 51.72 19.94
N PHE A 466 -14.13 51.31 21.17
CA PHE A 466 -14.84 51.74 22.36
C PHE A 466 -14.56 53.22 22.64
N THR A 467 -15.61 54.02 22.84
CA THR A 467 -15.49 55.46 23.09
C THR A 467 -16.34 55.88 24.30
N PRO A 468 -15.76 56.55 25.32
CA PRO A 468 -16.53 57.20 26.38
C PRO A 468 -17.44 58.31 25.82
N GLY A 469 -18.63 58.43 26.39
CA GLY A 469 -19.64 59.42 26.01
C GLY A 469 -19.39 60.83 26.55
N GLY A 470 -20.44 61.65 26.51
CA GLY A 470 -20.41 63.04 26.99
C GLY A 470 -20.45 63.18 28.52
N ASP A 471 -20.81 62.10 29.23
CA ASP A 471 -20.74 61.96 30.68
C ASP A 471 -19.93 60.71 31.06
N ALA A 472 -19.68 60.53 32.36
CA ALA A 472 -18.82 59.46 32.88
C ALA A 472 -19.49 58.07 32.92
N SER A 473 -20.64 57.89 32.27
CA SER A 473 -21.46 56.68 32.32
C SER A 473 -21.86 56.15 30.93
N SER A 474 -22.15 57.03 29.99
CA SER A 474 -22.45 56.66 28.61
C SER A 474 -21.22 56.13 27.88
N THR A 475 -21.38 55.05 27.11
CA THR A 475 -20.34 54.39 26.33
C THR A 475 -20.90 53.93 24.99
N TYR A 476 -20.18 54.18 23.90
CA TYR A 476 -20.62 53.78 22.56
C TYR A 476 -19.50 53.11 21.77
N GLY A 477 -19.90 52.24 20.83
CA GLY A 477 -18.99 51.58 19.89
C GLY A 477 -18.98 52.31 18.56
N SER A 478 -17.79 52.57 18.02
CA SER A 478 -17.60 53.07 16.65
C SER A 478 -16.96 51.98 15.79
N TYR A 479 -17.65 51.57 14.74
CA TYR A 479 -17.34 50.43 13.89
C TYR A 479 -17.04 50.93 12.48
N THR A 480 -15.83 50.66 11.97
CA THR A 480 -15.37 51.20 10.69
C THR A 480 -14.90 50.09 9.76
N ILE A 481 -15.61 49.94 8.63
CA ILE A 481 -15.30 48.99 7.56
C ILE A 481 -14.80 49.79 6.36
N LYS A 482 -13.59 49.46 5.87
CA LYS A 482 -12.99 50.09 4.68
C LYS A 482 -12.96 49.09 3.54
N PHE A 483 -13.51 49.50 2.40
CA PHE A 483 -13.63 48.67 1.23
C PHE A 483 -13.42 49.48 -0.04
N LYS A 484 -13.12 48.78 -1.14
CA LYS A 484 -12.88 49.32 -2.46
C LYS A 484 -13.94 48.76 -3.39
N ILE A 485 -14.59 49.63 -4.15
CA ILE A 485 -15.51 49.25 -5.22
C ILE A 485 -14.78 49.49 -6.55
N THR A 486 -14.84 48.54 -7.47
CA THR A 486 -14.31 48.68 -8.83
C THR A 486 -15.44 48.48 -9.84
N GLY A 487 -15.59 49.39 -10.81
CA GLY A 487 -16.56 49.24 -11.90
C GLY A 487 -16.14 48.17 -12.90
N LEU A 488 -17.10 47.41 -13.42
CA LEU A 488 -16.90 46.30 -14.36
C LEU A 488 -17.79 46.51 -15.60
N GLU A 489 -17.16 46.74 -16.76
CA GLU A 489 -17.73 47.08 -18.08
C GLU A 489 -18.47 48.43 -18.16
N GLU A 490 -19.07 48.92 -17.05
CA GLU A 490 -19.84 50.17 -17.01
C GLU A 490 -19.52 51.04 -15.78
N ASP A 491 -19.87 52.34 -15.88
CA ASP A 491 -19.79 53.30 -14.77
C ASP A 491 -20.87 52.98 -13.70
N ALA A 492 -20.45 52.66 -12.47
CA ALA A 492 -21.34 52.28 -11.38
C ALA A 492 -21.66 53.44 -10.41
N TYR A 493 -22.95 53.70 -10.20
CA TYR A 493 -23.46 54.76 -9.33
C TYR A 493 -23.91 54.20 -7.97
N ILE A 494 -23.09 54.43 -6.94
CA ILE A 494 -23.36 53.98 -5.56
C ILE A 494 -24.03 55.14 -4.79
N ALA A 495 -25.24 54.97 -4.25
CA ALA A 495 -25.85 56.03 -3.46
C ALA A 495 -25.05 56.31 -2.16
N SER A 496 -24.96 57.57 -1.74
CA SER A 496 -24.22 57.98 -0.54
C SER A 496 -24.92 57.66 0.79
N THR A 497 -26.02 56.91 0.74
CA THR A 497 -26.82 56.47 1.88
C THR A 497 -26.39 55.09 2.38
N THR A 498 -26.62 54.84 3.67
CA THR A 498 -26.32 53.57 4.33
C THR A 498 -27.33 53.28 5.45
N GLY A 499 -27.62 52.02 5.72
CA GLY A 499 -28.60 51.60 6.73
C GLY A 499 -28.60 50.10 7.01
N SER A 500 -29.30 49.67 8.06
CA SER A 500 -29.30 48.28 8.53
C SER A 500 -30.27 47.34 7.79
N THR A 501 -31.24 47.89 7.05
CA THR A 501 -32.20 47.10 6.26
C THR A 501 -32.60 47.85 4.99
N GLY A 502 -32.76 47.11 3.88
CA GLY A 502 -33.43 47.55 2.64
C GLY A 502 -32.90 48.83 1.99
N THR A 503 -31.70 49.30 2.35
CA THR A 503 -31.28 50.69 2.11
C THR A 503 -30.65 50.87 0.72
N VAL A 504 -30.98 52.00 0.11
CA VAL A 504 -30.38 52.50 -1.14
C VAL A 504 -28.90 52.80 -0.89
N GLY A 505 -28.00 52.30 -1.74
CA GLY A 505 -26.56 52.37 -1.50
C GLY A 505 -26.05 51.18 -0.69
N VAL A 506 -25.50 51.41 0.51
CA VAL A 506 -24.86 50.36 1.32
C VAL A 506 -25.81 49.81 2.39
N THR A 507 -25.84 48.49 2.57
CA THR A 507 -26.52 47.84 3.70
C THR A 507 -25.52 47.13 4.60
N TYR A 508 -25.68 47.28 5.92
CA TYR A 508 -24.92 46.59 6.96
C TYR A 508 -25.85 45.83 7.91
N GLU A 509 -25.31 45.03 8.81
CA GLU A 509 -26.05 44.39 9.90
C GLU A 509 -25.25 44.46 11.21
N ILE A 510 -25.96 44.45 12.35
CA ILE A 510 -25.37 44.42 13.70
C ILE A 510 -25.39 42.96 14.18
N GLY A 511 -24.22 42.44 14.56
CA GLY A 511 -24.04 41.12 15.15
C GLY A 511 -23.74 41.18 16.64
N GLY A 512 -23.72 40.01 17.29
CA GLY A 512 -23.44 39.86 18.72
C GLY A 512 -24.72 39.64 19.54
N ASN A 513 -24.87 40.41 20.62
CA ASN A 513 -26.08 40.44 21.44
C ASN A 513 -27.28 41.07 20.68
N GLU A 514 -28.50 40.76 21.13
CA GLU A 514 -29.71 41.45 20.66
C GLU A 514 -29.58 42.96 20.95
N TYR A 515 -29.76 43.79 19.92
CA TYR A 515 -29.46 45.21 19.98
C TYR A 515 -30.74 46.07 20.01
N THR A 516 -30.88 46.85 21.08
CA THR A 516 -31.79 48.01 21.15
C THR A 516 -30.98 49.25 21.55
N GLY A 517 -31.39 50.43 21.07
CA GLY A 517 -30.67 51.69 21.30
C GLY A 517 -30.56 52.57 20.05
N THR A 518 -29.65 53.55 20.08
CA THR A 518 -29.50 54.53 19.00
C THR A 518 -28.32 54.19 18.07
N THR A 519 -28.64 54.07 16.78
CA THR A 519 -27.67 53.78 15.72
C THR A 519 -27.53 55.00 14.80
N SER A 520 -26.29 55.33 14.43
CA SER A 520 -25.98 56.27 13.36
C SER A 520 -25.01 55.61 12.36
N ALA A 521 -25.12 55.93 11.07
CA ALA A 521 -24.26 55.36 10.05
C ALA A 521 -23.92 56.40 8.96
N VAL A 522 -22.66 56.39 8.53
CA VAL A 522 -22.12 57.31 7.52
C VAL A 522 -21.33 56.52 6.47
N LEU A 523 -21.62 56.77 5.20
CA LEU A 523 -20.84 56.26 4.07
C LEU A 523 -20.06 57.41 3.42
N SER A 524 -18.74 57.32 3.48
CA SER A 524 -17.81 58.27 2.86
C SER A 524 -16.96 57.60 1.77
N SER A 525 -16.47 58.37 0.79
CA SER A 525 -15.65 57.84 -0.30
C SER A 525 -14.68 58.90 -0.86
N SER A 526 -13.62 58.44 -1.54
CA SER A 526 -12.79 59.25 -2.44
C SER A 526 -13.50 59.67 -3.73
N ALA A 527 -14.57 58.95 -4.11
CA ALA A 527 -15.25 59.08 -5.38
C ALA A 527 -15.87 60.46 -5.62
N ARG A 528 -15.90 60.86 -6.91
CA ARG A 528 -16.63 62.06 -7.34
C ARG A 528 -18.13 61.90 -7.05
N THR A 529 -18.65 62.74 -6.16
CA THR A 529 -20.09 62.79 -5.88
C THR A 529 -20.85 63.55 -6.97
N GLN A 530 -22.01 63.03 -7.39
CA GLN A 530 -22.99 63.68 -8.26
C GLN A 530 -24.41 63.30 -7.80
N ASN A 531 -25.27 64.29 -7.56
CA ASN A 531 -26.70 64.11 -7.23
C ASN A 531 -27.02 63.17 -6.03
N GLY A 532 -26.08 62.95 -5.10
CA GLY A 532 -26.22 61.99 -3.99
C GLY A 532 -25.64 60.59 -4.28
N TYR A 533 -24.93 60.43 -5.40
CA TYR A 533 -24.24 59.20 -5.80
C TYR A 533 -22.73 59.41 -5.85
N TYR A 534 -21.98 58.41 -5.39
CA TYR A 534 -20.56 58.24 -5.65
C TYR A 534 -20.39 57.53 -7.00
N LEU A 535 -19.70 58.16 -7.94
CA LEU A 535 -19.39 57.57 -9.25
C LEU A 535 -18.10 56.75 -9.17
N VAL A 536 -18.20 55.44 -9.41
CA VAL A 536 -17.08 54.54 -9.69
C VAL A 536 -17.06 54.30 -11.20
N ARG A 537 -15.95 54.57 -11.89
CA ARG A 537 -15.90 54.37 -13.34
C ARG A 537 -15.59 52.93 -13.73
N ASP A 538 -15.94 52.56 -14.96
CA ASP A 538 -15.42 51.33 -15.58
C ASP A 538 -13.88 51.22 -15.44
N GLY A 539 -13.42 50.00 -15.19
CA GLY A 539 -12.02 49.64 -14.96
C GLY A 539 -11.34 50.35 -13.78
N SER A 540 -12.08 51.15 -13.01
CA SER A 540 -11.54 52.10 -12.03
C SER A 540 -12.02 51.75 -10.64
N SER A 541 -11.13 51.87 -9.65
CA SER A 541 -11.47 51.61 -8.24
C SER A 541 -11.58 52.89 -7.43
N GLU A 542 -12.59 52.96 -6.56
CA GLU A 542 -12.76 54.02 -5.57
C GLU A 542 -12.83 53.42 -4.15
N THR A 543 -12.28 54.12 -3.15
CA THR A 543 -12.28 53.66 -1.76
C THR A 543 -13.45 54.23 -0.99
N PHE A 544 -14.10 53.38 -0.22
CA PHE A 544 -15.25 53.68 0.63
C PHE A 544 -14.92 53.39 2.10
N THR A 545 -15.50 54.17 2.99
CA THR A 545 -15.44 53.95 4.44
C THR A 545 -16.85 54.07 4.99
N LEU A 546 -17.38 52.93 5.44
CA LEU A 546 -18.59 52.85 6.25
C LEU A 546 -18.18 52.99 7.71
N THR A 547 -18.73 53.97 8.41
CA THR A 547 -18.64 54.07 9.88
C THR A 547 -20.04 53.98 10.46
N VAL A 548 -20.25 53.03 11.38
CA VAL A 548 -21.48 52.82 12.14
C VAL A 548 -21.17 53.10 13.62
N THR A 549 -22.03 53.86 14.28
CA THR A 549 -21.96 54.14 15.71
C THR A 549 -23.15 53.48 16.40
N LEU A 550 -22.88 52.65 17.41
CA LEU A 550 -23.87 51.97 18.23
C LEU A 550 -23.81 52.46 19.68
N ASP A 551 -24.91 53.03 20.15
CA ASP A 551 -25.16 53.40 21.54
C ASP A 551 -26.33 52.53 22.07
N PRO A 552 -26.04 51.38 22.71
CA PRO A 552 -27.05 50.39 23.11
C PRO A 552 -27.73 50.74 24.44
N GLU A 553 -29.01 50.39 24.59
CA GLU A 553 -29.77 50.54 25.85
C GLU A 553 -29.41 49.49 26.90
N THR A 554 -28.61 48.48 26.56
CA THR A 554 -28.22 47.39 27.44
C THR A 554 -26.81 46.93 27.11
N ALA A 555 -25.95 46.81 28.13
CA ALA A 555 -24.60 46.29 27.99
C ALA A 555 -24.53 44.92 27.29
N GLY A 556 -23.58 44.76 26.38
CA GLY A 556 -23.45 43.59 25.52
C GLY A 556 -22.24 43.67 24.60
N ALA A 557 -21.88 42.54 23.98
CA ALA A 557 -20.87 42.48 22.94
C ALA A 557 -21.54 42.61 21.56
N PHE A 558 -21.10 43.58 20.76
CA PHE A 558 -21.67 43.87 19.44
C PHE A 558 -20.58 43.97 18.38
N ASP A 559 -20.91 43.56 17.16
CA ASP A 559 -20.11 43.74 15.95
C ASP A 559 -20.95 44.32 14.80
N VAL A 560 -20.29 44.80 13.75
CA VAL A 560 -20.95 45.28 12.53
C VAL A 560 -20.34 44.58 11.33
N ARG A 561 -21.21 44.13 10.40
CA ARG A 561 -20.79 43.57 9.12
C ARG A 561 -21.42 44.29 7.92
N LEU A 562 -20.64 44.47 6.86
CA LEU A 562 -21.14 44.90 5.56
C LEU A 562 -21.94 43.74 4.95
N VAL A 563 -23.14 44.02 4.43
CA VAL A 563 -24.04 43.00 3.86
C VAL A 563 -24.12 43.09 2.35
N SER A 564 -24.31 44.29 1.80
CA SER A 564 -24.44 44.48 0.36
C SER A 564 -24.19 45.90 -0.10
N VAL A 565 -23.91 46.04 -1.39
CA VAL A 565 -23.81 47.28 -2.14
C VAL A 565 -24.87 47.26 -3.24
N ARG A 566 -25.72 48.30 -3.30
CA ARG A 566 -26.62 48.55 -4.42
C ARG A 566 -26.05 49.61 -5.35
N PHE A 567 -26.16 49.36 -6.65
CA PHE A 567 -25.65 50.21 -7.72
C PHE A 567 -26.61 50.25 -8.92
N ASN A 568 -26.38 51.17 -9.84
CA ASN A 568 -27.00 51.24 -11.15
C ASN A 568 -25.95 51.71 -12.18
N ASP A 569 -26.29 51.56 -13.45
CA ASP A 569 -25.67 52.12 -14.65
C ASP A 569 -25.86 53.64 -14.80
N ASP A 570 -26.91 54.20 -14.18
CA ASP A 570 -27.22 55.64 -14.23
C ASP A 570 -27.36 56.29 -12.84
N SER A 571 -27.51 57.63 -12.81
CA SER A 571 -27.71 58.39 -11.56
C SER A 571 -29.18 58.42 -11.09
N SER A 572 -29.94 57.37 -11.36
CA SER A 572 -31.28 57.10 -10.81
C SER A 572 -31.24 55.78 -10.04
N PHE A 573 -32.30 55.43 -9.30
CA PHE A 573 -32.39 54.14 -8.59
C PHE A 573 -33.50 53.24 -9.14
N SER A 574 -33.83 53.39 -10.43
CA SER A 574 -34.90 52.65 -11.09
C SER A 574 -34.40 51.32 -11.67
N GLY A 575 -34.34 50.29 -10.81
CA GLY A 575 -33.92 48.94 -11.21
C GLY A 575 -32.67 48.40 -10.52
N SER A 576 -32.14 49.11 -9.51
CA SER A 576 -30.84 48.86 -8.88
C SER A 576 -30.45 47.39 -8.69
N THR A 577 -29.29 47.03 -9.22
CA THR A 577 -28.64 45.75 -8.97
C THR A 577 -28.13 45.67 -7.53
N LEU A 578 -28.17 44.47 -6.97
CA LEU A 578 -27.72 44.17 -5.60
C LEU A 578 -26.49 43.27 -5.68
N PHE A 579 -25.36 43.75 -5.18
CA PHE A 579 -24.19 42.91 -4.91
C PHE A 579 -24.13 42.57 -3.42
N THR A 580 -24.30 41.29 -3.08
CA THR A 580 -24.15 40.78 -1.70
C THR A 580 -22.69 40.42 -1.47
N VAL A 581 -22.04 41.03 -0.46
CA VAL A 581 -20.66 40.66 -0.12
C VAL A 581 -20.63 39.32 0.61
N GLY A 582 -19.48 38.63 0.54
CA GLY A 582 -19.29 37.35 1.21
C GLY A 582 -19.39 37.50 2.73
N GLN A 583 -20.51 37.07 3.33
CA GLN A 583 -20.78 37.19 4.78
C GLN A 583 -19.73 36.50 5.67
N ASN A 584 -18.98 35.55 5.10
CA ASN A 584 -17.93 34.77 5.77
C ASN A 584 -16.50 35.29 5.45
N ASP A 585 -16.37 36.52 4.93
CA ASP A 585 -15.10 37.22 4.75
C ASP A 585 -14.88 38.18 5.94
N SER A 586 -13.81 37.97 6.70
CA SER A 586 -13.49 38.76 7.89
C SER A 586 -13.07 40.20 7.57
N GLY A 587 -12.72 40.52 6.31
CA GLY A 587 -12.50 41.90 5.88
C GLY A 587 -13.77 42.76 5.92
N PHE A 588 -14.96 42.13 5.91
CA PHE A 588 -16.26 42.80 5.94
C PHE A 588 -16.97 42.76 7.30
N ARG A 589 -16.33 42.27 8.37
CA ARG A 589 -16.89 42.21 9.72
C ARG A 589 -15.88 42.68 10.77
N THR A 590 -16.29 43.57 11.67
CA THR A 590 -15.44 44.00 12.80
C THR A 590 -15.30 42.91 13.85
N ASP A 591 -14.21 42.94 14.62
CA ASP A 591 -14.18 42.24 15.91
C ASP A 591 -15.30 42.75 16.84
N PRO A 592 -15.94 41.88 17.65
CA PRO A 592 -16.95 42.29 18.60
C PRO A 592 -16.34 43.03 19.79
N ILE A 593 -16.92 44.16 20.19
CA ILE A 593 -16.53 44.91 21.39
C ILE A 593 -17.67 44.94 22.42
N TYR A 594 -17.30 44.87 23.69
CA TYR A 594 -18.24 44.99 24.80
C TYR A 594 -18.52 46.47 25.11
N ILE A 595 -19.79 46.86 25.11
CA ILE A 595 -20.29 48.18 25.50
C ILE A 595 -21.02 48.01 26.84
N ALA A 596 -20.91 49.00 27.74
CA ALA A 596 -21.18 48.81 29.17
C ALA A 596 -22.27 49.76 29.74
N ASN A 597 -23.14 50.30 28.89
CA ASN A 597 -24.30 51.13 29.25
C ASN A 597 -25.26 50.44 30.25
#